data_AF-A0A2W4LSK3-F1
#
_entry.id   AF-A0A2W4LSK3-F1
#
_cell.length_a   1.000
_cell.length_b   1.000
_cell.length_c   1.000
_cell.angle_alpha   90.00
_cell.angle_beta   90.00
_cell.angle_gamma   90.00
#
_symmetry.space_group_name_H-M   'P 1'
#
loop_
_entity.id
_entity.type
_entity.pdbx_description
1 polymer ?
#
loop_
_entity_poly.entity_id
_entity_poly.type
_entity_poly.pdbx_seq_one_letter_code
_entity_poly.pdbx_strand_id
1 'polypeptide(L)'
;MPELTPRFELPRVVIEQVAPTLDGGRHPIKRTIGSTVEVSAAIFKDGHDLVGARVAYRGPGDETFQTSPLVYRFDPDRWFGSFRADRLGRFTYAIEAWPDHFGTFRSDLEKRLNAGQDVRPELIEGA
;
A
#
# COMPACT_ATOMS: atom_id res chain seq x y z
N MET A 1 7.32 -38.07 -1.45
CA MET A 1 6.59 -36.80 -1.66
C MET A 1 7.03 -35.87 -0.54
N PRO A 2 7.75 -34.77 -0.79
CA PRO A 2 8.12 -33.89 0.31
C PRO A 2 6.89 -33.08 0.74
N GLU A 3 6.65 -33.07 2.06
CA GLU A 3 5.62 -32.28 2.72
C GLU A 3 5.85 -30.78 2.48
N LEU A 4 4.79 -30.09 2.08
CA LEU A 4 4.77 -28.63 2.00
C LEU A 4 4.67 -28.09 3.43
N THR A 5 5.80 -27.57 3.95
CA THR A 5 5.88 -26.77 5.17
C THR A 5 4.72 -25.77 5.26
N PRO A 6 4.07 -25.56 6.42
CA PRO A 6 3.04 -24.54 6.56
C PRO A 6 3.65 -23.19 6.21
N ARG A 7 3.20 -22.63 5.08
CA ARG A 7 3.50 -21.27 4.67
C ARG A 7 2.91 -20.40 5.76
N PHE A 8 3.73 -19.64 6.48
CA PHE A 8 3.25 -18.67 7.46
C PHE A 8 2.01 -17.97 6.89
N GLU A 9 0.86 -18.16 7.56
CA GLU A 9 -0.43 -17.59 7.18
C GLU A 9 -0.42 -16.09 7.48
N LEU A 10 0.44 -15.35 6.77
CA LEU A 10 0.26 -13.91 6.69
C LEU A 10 -0.97 -13.66 5.81
N PRO A 11 -1.90 -12.78 6.23
CA PRO A 11 -3.01 -12.37 5.37
C PRO A 11 -2.43 -11.89 4.04
N ARG A 12 -2.79 -12.56 2.94
CA ARG A 12 -2.29 -12.20 1.62
C ARG A 12 -3.00 -10.93 1.19
N VAL A 13 -2.36 -9.78 1.36
CA VAL A 13 -2.77 -8.57 0.65
C VAL A 13 -2.52 -8.82 -0.84
N VAL A 14 -3.57 -8.70 -1.62
CA VAL A 14 -3.53 -8.82 -3.08
C VAL A 14 -3.27 -7.44 -3.66
N ILE A 15 -2.35 -7.37 -4.62
CA ILE A 15 -2.04 -6.16 -5.40
C ILE A 15 -2.15 -6.54 -6.87
N GLU A 16 -3.08 -5.94 -7.59
CA GLU A 16 -3.28 -6.19 -9.01
C GLU A 16 -3.67 -4.93 -9.79
N GLN A 17 -3.80 -5.06 -11.11
CA GLN A 17 -4.18 -3.96 -12.02
C GLN A 17 -3.32 -2.69 -11.81
N VAL A 18 -2.01 -2.89 -11.57
CA VAL A 18 -1.05 -1.78 -11.37
C VAL A 18 -1.00 -0.91 -12.62
N ALA A 19 -1.21 0.39 -12.42
CA ALA A 19 -1.15 1.40 -13.44
C ALA A 19 -0.31 2.59 -12.96
N PRO A 20 0.36 3.31 -13.87
CA PRO A 20 0.39 3.09 -15.31
C PRO A 20 1.43 2.04 -15.71
N THR A 21 1.06 1.15 -16.64
CA THR A 21 1.94 0.13 -17.22
C THR A 21 1.81 0.14 -18.74
N LEU A 22 2.86 -0.24 -19.46
CA LEU A 22 2.82 -0.47 -20.91
C LEU A 22 3.17 -1.93 -21.19
N ASP A 23 2.28 -2.61 -21.92
CA ASP A 23 2.42 -4.02 -22.29
C ASP A 23 2.77 -4.92 -21.08
N GLY A 24 2.02 -4.76 -19.99
CA GLY A 24 2.24 -5.53 -18.76
C GLY A 24 3.59 -5.28 -18.09
N GLY A 25 4.20 -4.13 -18.34
CA GLY A 25 5.50 -3.73 -17.79
C GLY A 25 6.68 -4.08 -18.69
N ARG A 26 6.43 -4.68 -19.87
CA ARG A 26 7.47 -4.96 -20.87
C ARG A 26 8.18 -3.68 -21.31
N HIS A 27 7.46 -2.55 -21.33
CA HIS A 27 8.03 -1.27 -21.71
C HIS A 27 7.86 -0.23 -20.59
N PRO A 28 8.84 0.66 -20.37
CA PRO A 28 8.71 1.74 -19.41
C PRO A 28 7.68 2.76 -19.89
N ILE A 29 6.81 3.20 -18.98
CA ILE A 29 6.01 4.40 -19.21
C ILE A 29 6.93 5.60 -19.50
N LYS A 30 6.44 6.56 -20.27
CA LYS A 30 7.18 7.79 -20.60
C LYS A 30 6.59 8.97 -19.84
N ARG A 31 7.47 9.81 -19.31
CA ARG A 31 7.15 11.00 -18.52
C ARG A 31 8.17 12.09 -18.80
N THR A 32 7.80 13.35 -18.57
CA THR A 32 8.69 14.51 -18.68
C THR A 32 9.25 14.89 -17.32
N ILE A 33 10.39 15.59 -17.30
CA ILE A 33 10.91 16.20 -16.06
C ILE A 33 9.84 17.14 -15.50
N GLY A 34 9.63 17.09 -14.19
CA GLY A 34 8.61 17.90 -13.51
C GLY A 34 7.19 17.41 -13.76
N SER A 35 6.98 16.23 -14.31
CA SER A 35 5.65 15.61 -14.34
C SER A 35 5.36 14.82 -13.06
N THR A 36 4.08 14.74 -12.70
CA THR A 36 3.60 13.85 -11.65
C THR A 36 3.30 12.50 -12.27
N VAL A 37 3.84 11.44 -11.66
CA VAL A 37 3.46 10.07 -11.97
C VAL A 37 2.40 9.67 -10.95
N GLU A 38 1.14 9.70 -11.36
CA GLU A 38 0.06 9.07 -10.58
C GLU A 38 0.18 7.56 -10.75
N VAL A 39 0.17 6.84 -9.64
CA VAL A 39 0.26 5.38 -9.54
C VAL A 39 -1.00 4.88 -8.88
N SER A 40 -1.56 3.79 -9.41
CA SER A 40 -2.72 3.14 -8.83
C SER A 40 -2.66 1.63 -8.94
N ALA A 41 -3.41 0.94 -8.09
CA ALA A 41 -3.63 -0.49 -8.14
C ALA A 41 -4.93 -0.86 -7.45
N ALA A 42 -5.47 -2.02 -7.79
CA ALA A 42 -6.45 -2.68 -6.94
C ALA A 42 -5.72 -3.36 -5.78
N ILE A 43 -6.08 -3.02 -4.54
CA ILE A 43 -5.44 -3.55 -3.33
C ILE A 43 -6.50 -3.93 -2.31
N PHE A 44 -6.51 -5.21 -1.93
CA PHE A 44 -7.51 -5.78 -1.03
C PHE A 44 -6.98 -7.00 -0.27
N LYS A 45 -7.70 -7.44 0.76
CA LYS A 45 -7.45 -8.65 1.57
C LYS A 45 -8.76 -9.19 2.12
N ASP A 46 -8.77 -10.44 2.55
CA ASP A 46 -9.93 -11.05 3.22
C ASP A 46 -10.10 -10.55 4.67
N GLY A 47 -11.34 -10.25 5.07
CA GLY A 47 -11.67 -9.80 6.43
C GLY A 47 -11.75 -8.28 6.56
N HIS A 48 -11.92 -7.78 7.79
CA HIS A 48 -12.34 -6.39 8.04
C HIS A 48 -11.22 -5.42 8.42
N ASP A 49 -10.02 -5.93 8.73
CA ASP A 49 -8.89 -5.06 9.06
C ASP A 49 -8.56 -4.12 7.90
N LEU A 50 -8.16 -2.91 8.25
CA LEU A 50 -7.70 -1.89 7.33
C LEU A 50 -6.45 -2.36 6.58
N VAL A 51 -6.22 -1.75 5.41
CA VAL A 51 -5.03 -1.97 4.59
C VAL A 51 -4.21 -0.68 4.56
N GLY A 52 -2.90 -0.80 4.74
CA GLY A 52 -1.95 0.25 4.46
C GLY A 52 -1.31 0.00 3.10
N ALA A 53 -1.09 1.06 2.32
CA ALA A 53 -0.40 0.96 1.04
C ALA A 53 0.45 2.19 0.74
N ARG A 54 1.56 1.99 0.02
CA ARG A 54 2.46 3.06 -0.45
C ARG A 54 3.11 2.73 -1.78
N VAL A 55 3.47 3.76 -2.52
CA VAL A 55 4.31 3.64 -3.72
C VAL A 55 5.74 3.86 -3.25
N ALA A 56 6.57 2.85 -3.45
CA ALA A 56 8.01 2.95 -3.28
C ALA A 56 8.61 3.29 -4.65
N TYR A 57 9.36 4.37 -4.76
CA TYR A 57 10.00 4.78 -6.01
C TYR A 57 11.45 5.19 -5.79
N ARG A 58 12.26 5.04 -6.83
CA ARG A 58 13.64 5.56 -6.88
C ARG A 58 13.91 6.15 -8.24
N GLY A 59 14.61 7.27 -8.25
CA GLY A 59 15.05 7.95 -9.44
C GLY A 59 16.46 7.53 -9.89
N PRO A 60 16.94 8.12 -10.99
CA PRO A 60 18.30 7.93 -11.49
C PRO A 60 19.35 8.30 -10.42
N GLY A 61 20.22 7.34 -10.11
CA GLY A 61 21.31 7.52 -9.13
C GLY A 61 20.88 7.37 -7.66
N ASP A 62 19.60 7.13 -7.38
CA ASP A 62 19.15 6.89 -6.00
C ASP A 62 19.53 5.48 -5.55
N GLU A 63 20.16 5.38 -4.38
CA GLU A 63 20.50 4.11 -3.73
C GLU A 63 19.32 3.55 -2.93
N THR A 64 18.43 4.43 -2.44
CA THR A 64 17.32 4.08 -1.56
C THR A 64 15.97 4.42 -2.19
N PHE A 65 14.94 3.70 -1.78
CA PHE A 65 13.57 3.99 -2.17
C PHE A 65 13.01 5.14 -1.32
N GLN A 66 12.38 6.09 -1.99
CA GLN A 66 11.46 7.05 -1.40
C GLN A 66 10.05 6.47 -1.40
N THR A 67 9.18 6.98 -0.53
CA THR A 67 7.81 6.48 -0.43
C THR A 67 6.79 7.60 -0.40
N SER A 68 5.63 7.33 -0.99
CA SER A 68 4.44 8.20 -0.90
C SER A 68 3.22 7.32 -0.60
N PRO A 69 2.30 7.73 0.29
CA PRO A 69 1.14 6.92 0.63
C PRO A 69 0.24 6.70 -0.59
N LEU A 70 -0.37 5.52 -0.69
CA LEU A 70 -1.56 5.35 -1.50
C LEU A 70 -2.79 5.59 -0.63
N VAL A 71 -3.79 6.22 -1.21
CA VAL A 71 -5.08 6.50 -0.57
C VAL A 71 -6.18 5.78 -1.32
N TYR A 72 -7.01 5.06 -0.59
CA TYR A 72 -8.22 4.44 -1.13
C TYR A 72 -9.24 5.52 -1.52
N ARG A 73 -9.77 5.46 -2.74
CA ARG A 73 -10.73 6.48 -3.26
C ARG A 73 -12.15 5.94 -3.49
N PHE A 74 -12.56 4.84 -2.85
CA PHE A 74 -13.92 4.27 -2.97
C PHE A 74 -14.36 4.01 -4.43
N ASP A 75 -13.39 3.63 -5.26
CA ASP A 75 -13.49 3.15 -6.63
C ASP A 75 -12.94 1.71 -6.57
N PRO A 76 -13.45 0.68 -7.28
CA PRO A 76 -13.47 -0.74 -6.84
C PRO A 76 -12.10 -1.25 -6.34
N ASP A 77 -11.89 -1.16 -5.02
CA ASP A 77 -10.63 -1.46 -4.33
C ASP A 77 -9.40 -0.73 -4.88
N ARG A 78 -9.60 0.44 -5.50
CA ARG A 78 -8.58 1.24 -6.18
C ARG A 78 -7.92 2.24 -5.24
N TRP A 79 -6.61 2.12 -5.19
CA TRP A 79 -5.72 2.94 -4.39
C TRP A 79 -4.91 3.86 -5.29
N PHE A 80 -4.64 5.09 -4.84
CA PHE A 80 -3.95 6.11 -5.62
C PHE A 80 -2.85 6.77 -4.82
N GLY A 81 -1.66 6.85 -5.41
CA GLY A 81 -0.50 7.56 -4.88
C GLY A 81 0.20 8.30 -6.01
N SER A 82 1.22 9.09 -5.68
CA SER A 82 2.01 9.74 -6.72
C SER A 82 3.42 10.08 -6.28
N PHE A 83 4.30 10.25 -7.27
CA PHE A 83 5.64 10.80 -7.10
C PHE A 83 6.00 11.71 -8.26
N ARG A 84 7.07 12.49 -8.10
CA ARG A 84 7.53 13.47 -9.09
C ARG A 84 8.71 12.90 -9.88
N ALA A 85 8.63 12.93 -11.20
CA ALA A 85 9.76 12.64 -12.06
C ALA A 85 10.63 13.91 -12.17
N ASP A 86 11.52 14.13 -11.21
CA ASP A 86 12.24 15.39 -11.00
C ASP A 86 13.55 15.54 -11.80
N ARG A 87 14.05 14.45 -12.39
CA ARG A 87 15.32 14.42 -13.12
C ARG A 87 15.25 13.55 -14.38
N LEU A 88 16.22 13.69 -15.28
CA LEU A 88 16.32 12.83 -16.46
C LEU A 88 16.88 11.46 -16.11
N GLY A 89 16.28 10.42 -16.69
CA GLY A 89 16.77 9.05 -16.63
C GLY A 89 15.68 8.05 -16.26
N ARG A 90 16.11 6.86 -15.85
CA ARG A 90 15.21 5.77 -15.46
C ARG A 90 14.74 5.92 -14.01
N PHE A 91 13.44 6.02 -13.83
CA PHE A 91 12.78 5.79 -12.56
C PHE A 91 12.27 4.34 -12.49
N THR A 92 12.21 3.79 -11.29
CA THR A 92 11.51 2.54 -11.01
C THR A 92 10.61 2.74 -9.82
N TYR A 93 9.43 2.14 -9.86
CA TYR A 93 8.49 2.17 -8.75
C TYR A 93 7.90 0.78 -8.50
N ALA A 94 7.43 0.56 -7.29
CA ALA A 94 6.69 -0.60 -6.84
C ALA A 94 5.56 -0.13 -5.91
N ILE A 95 4.57 -0.99 -5.71
CA ILE A 95 3.52 -0.79 -4.72
C ILE A 95 3.77 -1.79 -3.60
N GLU A 96 3.75 -1.30 -2.38
CA GLU A 96 3.83 -2.11 -1.17
C GLU A 96 2.52 -1.94 -0.41
N ALA A 97 1.97 -3.05 0.08
CA ALA A 97 0.74 -3.04 0.86
C ALA A 97 0.80 -4.10 1.97
N TRP A 98 0.14 -3.82 3.08
CA TRP A 98 0.15 -4.64 4.29
C TRP A 98 -1.18 -4.52 5.05
N PRO A 99 -1.56 -5.53 5.86
CA PRO A 99 -2.64 -5.37 6.83
C PRO A 99 -2.24 -4.30 7.85
N ASP A 100 -3.03 -3.24 8.00
CA ASP A 100 -2.76 -2.16 8.93
C ASP A 100 -3.37 -2.48 10.30
N HIS A 101 -2.68 -3.33 11.06
CA HIS A 101 -3.11 -3.75 12.40
C HIS A 101 -3.29 -2.56 13.34
N PHE A 102 -2.35 -1.60 13.31
CA PHE A 102 -2.42 -0.42 14.16
C PHE A 102 -3.57 0.50 13.77
N GLY A 103 -3.74 0.79 12.47
CA GLY A 103 -4.86 1.57 11.98
C GLY A 103 -6.21 0.93 12.32
N THR A 104 -6.30 -0.41 12.21
CA THR A 104 -7.48 -1.19 12.58
C THR A 104 -7.78 -1.05 14.07
N PHE A 105 -6.79 -1.33 14.92
CA PHE A 105 -6.90 -1.16 16.37
C PHE A 105 -7.38 0.24 16.75
N ARG A 106 -6.75 1.28 16.19
CA ARG A 106 -7.13 2.68 16.44
C ARG A 106 -8.58 2.96 16.03
N SER A 107 -9.00 2.47 14.85
CA SER A 107 -10.38 2.65 14.37
C SER A 107 -11.40 1.98 15.29
N ASP A 108 -11.09 0.77 15.77
CA ASP A 108 -11.99 0.05 16.65
C ASP A 108 -12.04 0.65 18.05
N LEU A 109 -10.89 1.10 18.58
CA LEU A 109 -10.81 1.84 19.83
C LEU A 109 -11.66 3.12 19.78
N GLU A 110 -11.58 3.87 18.68
CA GLU A 110 -12.38 5.09 18.47
C GLU A 110 -13.89 4.79 18.45
N LYS A 111 -14.31 3.72 17.76
CA LYS A 111 -15.73 3.30 17.76
C LYS A 111 -16.22 2.94 19.17
N ARG A 112 -15.42 2.20 19.94
CA ARG A 112 -15.76 1.79 21.32
C ARG A 112 -15.84 2.98 22.26
N LEU A 113 -14.89 3.90 22.16
CA LEU A 113 -14.87 5.14 22.93
C LEU A 113 -16.12 5.98 22.64
N ASN A 114 -16.47 6.14 21.36
CA ASN A 114 -17.68 6.89 20.94
C ASN A 114 -18.98 6.20 21.39
N ALA A 115 -18.96 4.88 21.60
CA ALA A 115 -20.09 4.12 22.16
C ALA A 115 -20.14 4.16 23.70
N GLY A 116 -19.22 4.86 24.37
CA GLY A 116 -19.15 4.95 25.83
C GLY A 116 -18.75 3.64 26.51
N GLN A 117 -18.08 2.73 25.80
CA GLN A 117 -17.60 1.47 26.36
C GLN A 117 -16.33 1.67 27.18
N ASP A 118 -16.08 0.77 28.14
CA ASP A 118 -14.83 0.75 28.89
C ASP A 118 -13.70 0.20 28.01
N VAL A 119 -12.73 1.06 27.68
CA VAL A 119 -11.63 0.76 26.76
C VAL A 119 -10.30 0.43 27.45
N ARG A 120 -10.31 0.27 28.79
CA ARG A 120 -9.09 -0.07 29.55
C ARG A 120 -8.39 -1.34 29.04
N PRO A 121 -9.10 -2.43 28.69
CA PRO A 121 -8.45 -3.63 28.13
C PRO A 121 -7.72 -3.35 26.81
N GLU A 122 -8.34 -2.62 25.90
CA GLU A 122 -7.79 -2.29 24.58
C GLU A 122 -6.54 -1.40 24.71
N LEU A 123 -6.52 -0.47 25.66
CA LEU A 123 -5.35 0.37 25.93
C LEU A 123 -4.13 -0.43 26.41
N ILE A 124 -4.35 -1.58 27.08
CA ILE A 124 -3.26 -2.48 27.49
C ILE A 124 -2.75 -3.27 26.27
N GLU A 125 -3.64 -3.65 25.35
CA GLU A 125 -3.28 -4.37 24.12
C GLU A 125 -2.44 -3.51 23.16
N GLY A 126 -2.66 -2.19 23.14
CA GLY A 126 -1.94 -1.25 22.28
C GLY A 126 -0.65 -0.64 22.85
N ALA A 127 -0.24 -1.01 24.08
CA ALA A 127 0.95 -0.47 24.77
C ALA A 127 2.22 -1.27 24.50
#